data_AF-X0U685-F1
#
_entry.id   AF-X0U685-F1
#
_cell.length_a   1.000
_cell.length_b   1.000
_cell.length_c   1.000
_cell.angle_alpha   90.00
_cell.angle_beta   90.00
_cell.angle_gamma   90.00
#
_symmetry.space_group_name_H-M   'P 1'
#
loop_
_entity.id
_entity.type
_entity.pdbx_description
1 polymer ?
#
loop_
_entity_poly.entity_id
_entity_poly.type
_entity_poly.pdbx_seq_one_letter_code
_entity_poly.pdbx_strand_id
1 'polypeptide(L)'
;DITKAAAEFDVTAFGRMNFEQDDNPVNSIFQSGQSDTRLLESGIKQKGITGSEWSLSYALTRSWDDLPGRTLPTRYEPILAFQLRQPLLRDAWQQTNLAGVNIARLNHEITVLGFRKKAEDVSTEVISAYWRLLQARRDFEILQKLLQRTLETLKKVLGRKEIDATDVQIKQMEASAKAREAVLLQASKRVIDTQDILLRLMADPQVSMLDEVEIIPDTIPSMTAEDFESFPTRDKRGQAEILGLAMKKNPIMQQARVAITIADINIRVAENQEMPRLD
;
A
#
# COMPACT_ATOMS: atom_id res chain seq x y z
N ASP A 1 3.62 0.72 12.29
CA ASP A 1 3.15 -0.62 12.68
C ASP A 1 4.16 -1.46 13.45
N ILE A 2 5.38 -1.70 12.94
CA ILE A 2 6.39 -2.50 13.67
C ILE A 2 6.69 -1.92 15.06
N THR A 3 6.94 -0.61 15.17
CA THR A 3 7.18 0.06 16.46
C THR A 3 5.98 -0.07 17.41
N LYS A 4 4.75 -0.01 16.88
CA LYS A 4 3.53 -0.17 17.69
C LYS A 4 3.41 -1.60 18.24
N ALA A 5 3.75 -2.61 17.44
CA ALA A 5 3.78 -4.00 17.89
C ALA A 5 4.92 -4.25 18.89
N ALA A 6 6.09 -3.62 18.69
CA ALA A 6 7.21 -3.72 19.62
C ALA A 6 6.93 -3.03 20.97
N ALA A 7 6.14 -1.95 20.97
CA ALA A 7 5.79 -1.21 22.17
C ALA A 7 4.99 -2.01 23.21
N GLU A 8 4.42 -3.16 22.82
CA GLU A 8 3.80 -4.09 23.78
C GLU A 8 4.80 -4.62 24.83
N PHE A 9 6.09 -4.64 24.49
CA PHE A 9 7.17 -5.11 25.38
C PHE A 9 7.87 -3.98 26.14
N ASP A 10 7.43 -2.74 25.97
CA ASP A 10 8.02 -1.59 26.66
C ASP A 10 7.57 -1.55 28.13
N VAL A 11 8.43 -0.99 28.99
CA VAL A 11 8.09 -0.77 30.40
C VAL A 11 7.04 0.33 30.48
N THR A 12 5.93 0.04 31.16
CA THR A 12 4.84 1.00 31.37
C THR A 12 4.74 1.37 32.84
N ALA A 13 4.63 2.66 33.13
CA ALA A 13 4.29 3.17 34.45
C ALA A 13 2.77 3.38 34.53
N PHE A 14 2.18 3.09 35.69
CA PHE A 14 0.76 3.29 35.95
C PHE A 14 0.55 3.90 37.34
N GLY A 15 -0.59 4.56 37.48
CA GLY A 15 -1.06 5.11 38.74
C GLY A 15 -2.57 5.10 38.78
N ARG A 16 -3.13 4.79 39.95
CA ARG A 16 -4.56 4.77 40.23
C ARG A 16 -4.81 5.45 41.55
N MET A 17 -5.85 6.29 41.60
CA MET A 17 -6.36 6.87 42.83
C MET A 17 -7.85 6.55 42.92
N ASN A 18 -8.29 6.04 44.06
CA ASN A 18 -9.70 5.75 44.32
C ASN A 18 -10.12 6.36 45.65
N PHE A 19 -11.34 6.89 45.70
CA PHE A 19 -11.96 7.40 46.90
C PHE A 19 -13.37 6.85 46.96
N GLU A 20 -13.70 6.25 48.09
CA GLU A 20 -14.98 5.62 48.33
C GLU A 20 -15.47 6.06 49.70
N GLN A 21 -16.69 6.59 49.74
CA GLN A 21 -17.33 7.02 50.97
C GLN A 21 -18.71 6.39 51.03
N ASP A 22 -18.96 5.66 52.10
CA ASP A 22 -20.25 5.08 52.40
C ASP A 22 -20.87 5.78 53.60
N ASP A 23 -22.16 6.08 53.49
CA ASP A 23 -22.99 6.62 54.57
C ASP A 23 -24.31 5.85 54.58
N ASN A 24 -24.43 4.92 55.53
CA ASN A 24 -25.57 4.02 55.67
C ASN A 24 -26.19 4.16 57.06
N PRO A 25 -27.52 4.27 57.16
CA PRO A 25 -28.18 4.25 58.46
C PRO A 25 -27.99 2.87 59.12
N VAL A 26 -27.41 2.85 60.31
CA VAL A 26 -27.20 1.64 61.11
C VAL A 26 -28.16 1.55 62.28
N ASN A 27 -28.59 0.33 62.62
CA ASN A 27 -29.48 0.05 63.75
C ASN A 27 -28.79 -0.69 64.91
N SER A 28 -27.46 -0.81 64.85
CA SER A 28 -26.65 -1.60 65.78
C SER A 28 -25.32 -0.90 66.07
N ILE A 29 -24.88 -0.98 67.33
CA ILE A 29 -23.57 -0.48 67.79
C ILE A 29 -22.39 -1.33 67.30
N PHE A 30 -22.66 -2.47 66.66
CA PHE A 30 -21.65 -3.36 66.09
C PHE A 30 -21.43 -3.15 64.59
N GLN A 31 -22.03 -2.10 64.00
CA GLN A 31 -21.89 -1.76 62.58
C GLN A 31 -21.43 -0.30 62.45
N SER A 32 -20.59 -0.03 61.45
CA SER A 32 -20.19 1.33 61.06
C SER A 32 -21.28 1.96 60.20
N GLY A 33 -21.70 3.18 60.53
CA GLY A 33 -22.62 3.98 59.72
C GLY A 33 -21.90 4.75 58.63
N GLN A 34 -20.65 5.17 58.87
CA GLN A 34 -19.83 5.89 57.91
C GLN A 34 -18.49 5.21 57.70
N SER A 35 -18.04 5.17 56.44
CA SER A 35 -16.74 4.63 56.04
C SER A 35 -16.13 5.50 54.94
N ASP A 36 -14.81 5.73 55.02
CA ASP A 36 -14.00 6.45 54.02
C ASP A 36 -12.79 5.58 53.68
N THR A 37 -12.71 5.10 52.44
CA THR A 37 -11.57 4.35 51.92
C THR A 37 -10.91 5.12 50.78
N ARG A 38 -9.61 5.36 50.91
CA ARG A 38 -8.78 6.02 49.91
C ARG A 38 -7.66 5.08 49.50
N LEU A 39 -7.55 4.80 48.21
CA LEU A 39 -6.48 3.99 47.64
C LEU A 39 -5.62 4.88 46.74
N LEU A 40 -4.33 4.92 47.01
CA LEU A 40 -3.32 5.42 46.08
C LEU A 40 -2.45 4.24 45.65
N GLU A 41 -2.44 3.92 44.37
CA GLU A 41 -1.62 2.86 43.79
C GLU A 41 -0.74 3.45 42.68
N SER A 42 0.52 3.03 42.63
CA SER A 42 1.42 3.38 41.55
C SER A 42 2.38 2.23 41.31
N GLY A 43 2.87 2.08 40.08
CA GLY A 43 3.77 0.99 39.78
C GLY A 43 4.32 1.04 38.36
N ILE A 44 5.16 0.06 38.08
CA ILE A 44 5.71 -0.22 36.76
C ILE A 44 5.43 -1.67 36.42
N LYS A 45 5.19 -1.95 35.13
CA LYS A 45 4.98 -3.30 34.62
C LYS A 45 5.54 -3.45 33.21
N GLN A 46 5.91 -4.66 32.85
CA GLN A 46 6.42 -4.97 31.52
C GLN A 46 6.03 -6.40 31.13
N LYS A 47 5.71 -6.59 29.85
CA LYS A 47 5.58 -7.90 29.23
C LYS A 47 6.92 -8.28 28.57
N GLY A 48 7.43 -9.45 28.89
CA GLY A 48 8.63 -10.05 28.30
C GLY A 48 8.33 -10.79 27.00
N ILE A 49 9.38 -11.04 26.22
CA ILE A 49 9.30 -11.67 24.90
C ILE A 49 8.81 -13.12 25.01
N THR A 50 9.02 -13.79 26.14
CA THR A 50 8.53 -15.16 26.40
C THR A 50 7.06 -15.21 26.85
N GLY A 51 6.38 -14.07 26.92
CA GLY A 51 5.03 -13.96 27.48
C GLY A 51 5.01 -13.78 28.99
N SER A 52 6.18 -13.71 29.66
CA SER A 52 6.22 -13.31 31.06
C SER A 52 5.69 -11.91 31.26
N GLU A 53 5.05 -11.67 32.39
CA GLU A 53 4.69 -10.33 32.81
C GLU A 53 5.21 -10.14 34.22
N TRP A 54 5.95 -9.05 34.43
CA TRP A 54 6.37 -8.65 35.76
C TRP A 54 5.81 -7.27 36.10
N SER A 55 5.48 -7.07 37.36
CA SER A 55 5.05 -5.77 37.89
C SER A 55 5.64 -5.53 39.28
N LEU A 56 5.94 -4.27 39.54
CA LEU A 56 6.28 -3.75 40.85
C LEU A 56 5.32 -2.61 41.17
N SER A 57 4.48 -2.79 42.19
CA SER A 57 3.48 -1.81 42.59
C SER A 57 3.58 -1.47 44.07
N TYR A 58 3.32 -0.21 44.37
CA TYR A 58 3.15 0.33 45.71
C TYR A 58 1.71 0.83 45.84
N ALA A 59 0.98 0.28 46.80
CA ALA A 59 -0.38 0.67 47.15
C ALA A 59 -0.42 1.17 48.59
N LEU A 60 -1.11 2.29 48.81
CA LEU A 60 -1.40 2.83 50.13
C LEU A 60 -2.91 2.94 50.26
N THR A 61 -3.48 2.09 51.10
CA THR A 61 -4.90 2.16 51.46
C THR A 61 -5.03 2.89 52.80
N ARG A 62 -5.79 3.98 52.81
CA ARG A 62 -6.28 4.60 54.03
C ARG A 62 -7.74 4.18 54.21
N SER A 63 -8.05 3.49 55.31
CA SER A 63 -9.43 3.21 55.69
C SER A 63 -9.79 3.94 56.97
N TRP A 64 -11.01 4.49 57.02
CA TRP A 64 -11.60 5.09 58.21
C TRP A 64 -13.05 4.64 58.34
N ASP A 65 -13.50 4.43 59.57
CA ASP A 65 -14.89 4.11 59.89
C ASP A 65 -15.22 4.56 61.32
N ASP A 66 -16.51 4.72 61.59
CA ASP A 66 -17.07 5.23 62.85
C ASP A 66 -17.50 4.13 63.83
N LEU A 67 -17.06 2.88 63.63
CA LEU A 67 -17.49 1.74 64.44
C LEU A 67 -17.18 1.94 65.94
N PRO A 68 -18.20 1.85 66.83
CA PRO A 68 -17.99 1.97 68.28
C PRO A 68 -17.04 0.91 68.84
N GLY A 69 -16.11 1.33 69.72
CA GLY A 69 -15.15 0.44 70.38
C GLY A 69 -13.86 0.18 69.61
N ARG A 70 -13.67 0.80 68.43
CA ARG A 70 -12.42 0.70 67.65
C ARG A 70 -11.36 1.64 68.21
N THR A 71 -10.19 1.11 68.56
CA THR A 71 -9.09 1.89 69.17
C THR A 71 -8.35 2.78 68.17
N LEU A 72 -8.33 2.39 66.89
CA LEU A 72 -7.72 3.13 65.78
C LEU A 72 -8.74 3.21 64.63
N PRO A 73 -9.58 4.26 64.59
CA PRO A 73 -10.60 4.41 63.56
C PRO A 73 -9.99 4.69 62.19
N THR A 74 -8.85 5.38 62.11
CA THR A 74 -8.07 5.54 60.86
C THR A 74 -6.94 4.51 60.80
N ARG A 75 -6.80 3.82 59.66
CA ARG A 75 -5.73 2.86 59.39
C ARG A 75 -5.06 3.18 58.05
N TYR A 76 -3.75 2.95 57.98
CA TYR A 76 -2.95 3.08 56.77
C TYR A 76 -2.26 1.74 56.52
N GLU A 77 -2.47 1.19 55.33
CA GLU A 77 -1.98 -0.12 54.91
C GLU A 77 -1.12 0.06 53.66
N PRO A 78 0.20 0.23 53.81
CA PRO A 78 1.13 0.24 52.70
C PRO A 78 1.44 -1.20 52.27
N ILE A 79 1.33 -1.47 50.97
CA ILE A 79 1.65 -2.74 50.33
C ILE A 79 2.65 -2.47 49.21
N LEU A 80 3.81 -3.13 49.28
CA LEU A 80 4.74 -3.24 48.14
C LEU A 80 4.62 -4.65 47.59
N ALA A 81 4.18 -4.77 46.34
CA ALA A 81 3.98 -6.05 45.67
C ALA A 81 4.90 -6.17 44.46
N PHE A 82 5.64 -7.28 44.40
CA PHE A 82 6.32 -7.73 43.19
C PHE A 82 5.60 -8.97 42.68
N GLN A 83 5.14 -8.93 41.44
CA GLN A 83 4.47 -10.06 40.80
C GLN A 83 5.22 -10.45 39.53
N LEU A 84 5.44 -11.75 39.36
CA LEU A 84 5.97 -12.35 38.14
C LEU A 84 5.01 -13.45 37.71
N ARG A 85 4.47 -13.35 36.50
CA ARG A 85 3.62 -14.36 35.86
C ARG A 85 4.35 -14.90 34.63
N GLN A 86 4.52 -16.21 34.52
CA GLN A 86 5.23 -16.82 33.38
C GLN A 86 4.39 -17.96 32.82
N PRO A 87 3.71 -17.77 31.68
CA PRO A 87 3.07 -18.87 30.99
C PRO A 87 4.13 -19.90 30.55
N LEU A 88 3.84 -21.18 30.75
CA LEU A 88 4.72 -22.29 30.38
C LEU A 88 4.26 -23.04 29.12
N LEU A 89 2.96 -23.03 28.84
CA LEU A 89 2.33 -23.72 27.70
C LEU A 89 1.59 -22.73 26.78
N ARG A 90 0.29 -22.52 27.01
CA ARG A 90 -0.48 -21.47 26.30
C ARG A 90 0.11 -20.10 26.58
N ASP A 91 0.20 -19.25 25.56
CA ASP A 91 0.75 -17.89 25.62
C ASP A 91 2.26 -17.83 25.95
N ALA A 92 2.91 -18.98 26.06
CA ALA A 92 4.33 -19.07 26.36
C ALA A 92 5.19 -18.91 25.11
N TRP A 93 6.45 -18.55 25.36
CA TRP A 93 7.55 -18.52 24.41
C TRP A 93 7.46 -17.41 23.36
N GLN A 94 8.60 -17.18 22.72
CA GLN A 94 8.80 -16.05 21.84
C GLN A 94 7.98 -16.14 20.56
N GLN A 95 7.68 -17.35 20.10
CA GLN A 95 6.99 -17.56 18.83
C GLN A 95 5.58 -16.98 18.82
N THR A 96 4.83 -17.16 19.91
CA THR A 96 3.46 -16.64 20.06
C THR A 96 3.49 -15.15 20.34
N ASN A 97 4.35 -14.71 21.26
CA ASN A 97 4.39 -13.31 21.69
C ASN A 97 4.98 -12.37 20.63
N LEU A 98 6.03 -12.78 19.91
CA LEU A 98 6.59 -11.99 18.81
C LEU A 98 5.80 -12.13 17.50
N ALA A 99 4.73 -12.93 17.45
CA ALA A 99 3.96 -13.14 16.22
C ALA A 99 3.50 -11.80 15.63
N GLY A 100 2.93 -10.90 16.46
CA GLY A 100 2.48 -9.57 16.01
C GLY A 100 3.61 -8.72 15.43
N VAL A 101 4.79 -8.72 16.06
CA VAL A 101 5.99 -8.01 15.57
C VAL A 101 6.49 -8.59 14.26
N ASN A 102 6.56 -9.92 14.16
CA ASN A 102 6.98 -10.63 12.96
C ASN A 102 6.02 -10.39 11.79
N ILE A 103 4.71 -10.47 12.03
CA ILE A 103 3.68 -10.15 11.04
C ILE A 103 3.79 -8.69 10.60
N ALA A 104 3.97 -7.75 11.53
CA ALA A 104 4.16 -6.34 11.19
C ALA A 104 5.39 -6.12 10.30
N ARG A 105 6.49 -6.85 10.55
CA ARG A 105 7.70 -6.82 9.70
C ARG A 105 7.43 -7.39 8.30
N LEU A 106 6.72 -8.51 8.19
CA LEU A 106 6.36 -9.11 6.90
C LEU A 106 5.37 -8.23 6.12
N ASN A 107 4.42 -7.58 6.80
CA ASN A 107 3.53 -6.60 6.18
C ASN A 107 4.28 -5.39 5.63
N HIS A 108 5.33 -4.94 6.33
CA HIS A 108 6.22 -3.92 5.80
C HIS A 108 6.94 -4.39 4.52
N GLU A 109 7.43 -5.64 4.47
CA GLU A 109 8.01 -6.22 3.26
C GLU A 109 7.01 -6.27 2.10
N ILE A 110 5.76 -6.70 2.35
CA ILE A 110 4.67 -6.64 1.36
C ILE A 110 4.47 -5.22 0.85
N THR A 111 4.52 -4.21 1.73
CA THR A 111 4.37 -2.80 1.36
C THR A 111 5.49 -2.34 0.43
N VAL A 112 6.74 -2.71 0.72
CA VAL A 112 7.90 -2.41 -0.14
C VAL A 112 7.76 -3.08 -1.52
N LEU A 113 7.33 -4.34 -1.55
CA LEU A 113 7.07 -5.06 -2.79
C LEU A 113 5.89 -4.45 -3.58
N GLY A 114 4.88 -3.95 -2.88
CA GLY A 114 3.74 -3.23 -3.48
C GLY A 114 4.17 -1.92 -4.12
N PHE A 115 5.05 -1.16 -3.46
CA PHE A 115 5.67 0.03 -4.02
C PHE A 115 6.47 -0.29 -5.28
N ARG A 116 7.31 -1.32 -5.23
CA ARG A 116 8.08 -1.78 -6.40
C ARG A 116 7.18 -2.15 -7.57
N LYS A 117 6.11 -2.92 -7.33
CA LYS A 117 5.12 -3.26 -8.35
C LYS A 117 4.54 -1.99 -8.98
N LYS A 118 4.12 -1.02 -8.16
CA LYS A 118 3.55 0.22 -8.68
C LYS A 118 4.54 1.01 -9.53
N ALA A 119 5.82 1.04 -9.16
CA ALA A 119 6.87 1.66 -9.96
C ALA A 119 7.10 0.94 -11.30
N GLU A 120 7.10 -0.40 -11.30
CA GLU A 120 7.19 -1.22 -12.52
C GLU A 120 5.97 -0.99 -13.45
N ASP A 121 4.76 -0.94 -12.89
CA ASP A 121 3.52 -0.67 -13.62
C ASP A 121 3.55 0.74 -14.25
N VAL A 122 3.91 1.77 -13.47
CA VAL A 122 4.01 3.16 -13.98
C VAL A 122 5.07 3.30 -15.06
N SER A 123 6.23 2.67 -14.88
CA SER A 123 7.28 2.65 -15.92
C SER A 123 6.77 2.02 -17.21
N THR A 124 6.05 0.91 -17.11
CA THR A 124 5.45 0.23 -18.27
C THR A 124 4.40 1.10 -18.96
N GLU A 125 3.55 1.80 -18.18
CA GLU A 125 2.55 2.74 -18.70
C GLU A 125 3.22 3.91 -19.44
N VAL A 126 4.27 4.51 -18.87
CA VAL A 126 5.04 5.59 -19.49
C VAL A 126 5.69 5.14 -20.80
N ILE A 127 6.39 4.00 -20.79
CA ILE A 127 7.01 3.43 -22.00
C ILE A 127 5.95 3.18 -23.09
N SER A 128 4.81 2.60 -22.71
CA SER A 128 3.72 2.34 -23.64
C SER A 128 3.11 3.63 -24.20
N ALA A 129 2.95 4.66 -23.38
CA ALA A 129 2.45 5.96 -23.80
C ALA A 129 3.42 6.66 -24.76
N TYR A 130 4.73 6.57 -24.49
CA TYR A 130 5.78 7.08 -25.37
C TYR A 130 5.70 6.46 -26.77
N TRP A 131 5.65 5.12 -26.85
CA TRP A 131 5.55 4.43 -28.14
C TRP A 131 4.24 4.72 -28.87
N ARG A 132 3.13 4.90 -28.14
CA ARG A 132 1.84 5.31 -28.74
C ARG A 132 1.90 6.72 -29.32
N LEU A 133 2.56 7.66 -28.66
CA LEU A 133 2.76 9.01 -29.17
C LEU A 133 3.63 8.99 -30.44
N LEU A 134 4.74 8.24 -30.42
CA LEU A 134 5.59 8.05 -31.60
C LEU A 134 4.78 7.50 -32.78
N GLN A 135 3.99 6.44 -32.55
CA GLN A 135 3.14 5.87 -33.59
C GLN A 135 2.13 6.89 -34.12
N ALA A 136 1.40 7.60 -33.25
CA ALA A 136 0.42 8.60 -33.66
C ALA A 136 1.03 9.71 -34.52
N ARG A 137 2.25 10.18 -34.18
CA ARG A 137 2.98 11.17 -34.98
C ARG A 137 3.38 10.63 -36.35
N ARG A 138 3.85 9.38 -36.43
CA ARG A 138 4.18 8.75 -37.73
C ARG A 138 2.96 8.54 -38.60
N ASP A 139 1.83 8.12 -38.01
CA ASP A 139 0.57 7.99 -38.73
C ASP A 139 0.10 9.34 -39.29
N PHE A 140 0.21 10.42 -38.49
CA PHE A 140 -0.09 11.78 -38.94
C PHE A 140 0.80 12.21 -40.12
N GLU A 141 2.12 12.02 -40.05
CA GLU A 141 3.04 12.34 -41.14
C GLU A 141 2.71 11.57 -42.44
N ILE A 142 2.36 10.30 -42.33
CA ILE A 142 1.97 9.45 -43.48
C ILE A 142 0.68 9.99 -44.10
N LEU A 143 -0.33 10.28 -43.28
CA LEU A 143 -1.62 10.80 -43.73
C LEU A 143 -1.48 12.19 -44.37
N GLN A 144 -0.60 13.04 -43.84
CA GLN A 144 -0.30 14.35 -44.41
C GLN A 144 0.28 14.22 -45.82
N LYS A 145 1.26 13.34 -46.01
CA LYS A 145 1.84 13.04 -47.33
C LYS A 145 0.81 12.44 -48.29
N LEU A 146 -0.08 11.59 -47.79
CA LEU A 146 -1.17 10.99 -48.57
C LEU A 146 -2.19 12.04 -49.03
N LEU A 147 -2.54 13.01 -48.17
CA LEU A 147 -3.41 14.12 -48.54
C LEU A 147 -2.73 15.00 -49.59
N GLN A 148 -1.46 15.36 -49.41
CA GLN A 148 -0.70 16.16 -50.36
C GLN A 148 -0.69 15.52 -51.75
N ARG A 149 -0.42 14.22 -51.85
CA ARG A 149 -0.48 13.48 -53.13
C ARG A 149 -1.88 13.46 -53.74
N THR A 150 -2.94 13.38 -52.92
CA THR A 150 -4.32 13.47 -53.40
C THR A 150 -4.64 14.84 -53.95
N LEU A 151 -4.21 15.91 -53.30
CA LEU A 151 -4.39 17.29 -53.77
C LEU A 151 -3.62 17.55 -55.07
N GLU A 152 -2.40 17.02 -55.19
CA GLU A 152 -1.64 17.05 -56.46
C GLU A 152 -2.37 16.32 -57.59
N THR A 153 -2.99 15.18 -57.27
CA THR A 153 -3.77 14.40 -58.24
C THR A 153 -5.04 15.14 -58.64
N LEU A 154 -5.76 15.74 -57.68
CA LEU A 154 -6.92 16.59 -57.93
C LEU A 154 -6.55 17.77 -58.84
N LYS A 155 -5.42 18.44 -58.60
CA LYS A 155 -4.91 19.53 -59.44
C LYS A 155 -4.69 19.07 -60.89
N LYS A 156 -4.13 17.88 -61.09
CA LYS A 156 -3.94 17.29 -62.44
C LYS A 156 -5.26 16.98 -63.13
N VAL A 157 -6.26 16.45 -62.40
CA VAL A 157 -7.59 16.16 -62.95
C VAL A 157 -8.34 17.45 -63.31
N LEU A 158 -8.27 18.48 -62.46
CA LEU A 158 -8.83 19.80 -62.75
C LEU A 158 -8.23 20.43 -64.02
N GLY A 159 -6.92 20.30 -64.24
CA GLY A 159 -6.27 20.77 -65.46
C GLY A 159 -6.72 20.05 -66.74
N ARG A 160 -7.32 18.86 -66.62
CA ARG A 160 -7.86 18.07 -67.74
C ARG A 160 -9.35 18.31 -68.01
N LYS A 161 -9.99 19.24 -67.28
CA LYS A 161 -11.42 19.52 -67.38
C LYS A 161 -11.88 19.88 -68.80
N GLU A 162 -11.06 20.63 -69.54
CA GLU A 162 -11.37 21.04 -70.92
C GLU A 162 -10.95 20.00 -71.98
N ILE A 163 -10.37 18.86 -71.55
CA ILE A 163 -9.82 17.84 -72.45
C ILE A 163 -10.66 16.57 -72.36
N ASP A 164 -10.68 15.91 -71.21
CA ASP A 164 -11.27 14.57 -71.05
C ASP A 164 -11.77 14.23 -69.62
N ALA A 165 -11.56 15.11 -68.63
CA ALA A 165 -12.03 14.87 -67.26
C ALA A 165 -13.50 15.28 -67.10
N THR A 166 -14.33 14.36 -66.59
CA THR A 166 -15.76 14.64 -66.36
C THR A 166 -16.00 15.34 -65.02
N ASP A 167 -17.09 16.11 -64.91
CA ASP A 167 -17.47 16.75 -63.64
C ASP A 167 -17.67 15.71 -62.51
N VAL A 168 -18.14 14.51 -62.86
CA VAL A 168 -18.27 13.39 -61.90
C VAL A 168 -16.90 12.98 -61.36
N GLN A 169 -15.88 12.84 -62.23
CA GLN A 169 -14.53 12.50 -61.81
C GLN A 169 -13.92 13.60 -60.92
N ILE A 170 -14.12 14.87 -61.28
CA ILE A 170 -13.66 16.00 -60.46
C ILE A 170 -14.32 15.95 -59.08
N LYS A 171 -15.65 15.79 -59.02
CA LYS A 171 -16.40 15.74 -57.75
C LYS A 171 -16.01 14.53 -56.91
N GLN A 172 -15.76 13.38 -57.51
CA GLN A 172 -15.27 12.20 -56.81
C GLN A 172 -13.87 12.42 -56.21
N MET A 173 -12.99 13.12 -56.95
CA MET A 173 -11.66 13.47 -56.45
C MET A 173 -11.70 14.53 -55.33
N GLU A 174 -12.57 15.54 -55.45
CA GLU A 174 -12.84 16.52 -54.39
C GLU A 174 -13.34 15.82 -53.11
N ALA A 175 -14.31 14.91 -53.25
CA ALA A 175 -14.83 14.13 -52.14
C ALA A 175 -13.74 13.27 -51.47
N SER A 176 -12.88 12.63 -52.26
CA SER A 176 -11.73 11.85 -51.76
C SER A 176 -10.71 12.73 -51.01
N ALA A 177 -10.42 13.93 -51.52
CA ALA A 177 -9.55 14.89 -50.84
C ALA A 177 -10.14 15.34 -49.50
N LYS A 178 -11.43 15.68 -49.47
CA LYS A 178 -12.14 16.05 -48.24
C LYS A 178 -12.23 14.91 -47.23
N ALA A 179 -12.45 13.67 -47.68
CA ALA A 179 -12.41 12.51 -46.81
C ALA A 179 -11.03 12.33 -46.15
N ARG A 180 -9.94 12.50 -46.93
CA ARG A 180 -8.57 12.42 -46.38
C ARG A 180 -8.24 13.58 -45.44
N GLU A 181 -8.74 14.78 -45.70
CA GLU A 181 -8.62 15.94 -44.82
C GLU A 181 -9.27 15.65 -43.45
N ALA A 182 -10.47 15.06 -43.44
CA ALA A 182 -11.13 14.66 -42.20
C ALA A 182 -10.34 13.59 -41.43
N VAL A 183 -9.76 12.61 -42.13
CA VAL A 183 -8.89 11.58 -41.50
C VAL A 183 -7.62 12.22 -40.92
N LEU A 184 -7.00 13.18 -41.62
CA LEU A 184 -5.84 13.91 -41.11
C LEU A 184 -6.16 14.70 -39.85
N LEU A 185 -7.32 15.35 -39.80
CA LEU A 185 -7.79 16.08 -38.60
C LEU A 185 -7.97 15.13 -37.41
N GLN A 186 -8.53 13.94 -37.63
CA GLN A 186 -8.63 12.91 -36.57
C GLN A 186 -7.26 12.44 -36.10
N ALA A 187 -6.30 12.25 -37.01
CA ALA A 187 -4.93 11.89 -36.67
C ALA A 187 -4.22 12.98 -35.86
N SER A 188 -4.44 14.26 -36.20
CA SER A 188 -3.94 15.39 -35.43
C SER A 188 -4.46 15.37 -33.99
N LYS A 189 -5.78 15.17 -33.82
CA LYS A 189 -6.37 15.00 -32.49
C LYS A 189 -5.75 13.83 -31.74
N ARG A 190 -5.50 12.70 -32.40
CA ARG A 190 -4.89 11.52 -31.79
C ARG A 190 -3.48 11.79 -31.26
N VAL A 191 -2.68 12.58 -31.98
CA VAL A 191 -1.36 13.02 -31.49
C VAL A 191 -1.51 13.80 -30.19
N ILE A 192 -2.41 14.78 -30.14
CA ILE A 192 -2.69 15.58 -28.94
C ILE A 192 -3.15 14.68 -27.78
N ASP A 193 -4.16 13.83 -28.01
CA ASP A 193 -4.70 12.94 -26.97
C ASP A 193 -3.62 12.00 -26.38
N THR A 194 -2.71 11.47 -27.22
CA THR A 194 -1.63 10.58 -26.77
C THR A 194 -0.52 11.34 -26.05
N GLN A 195 -0.24 12.58 -26.45
CA GLN A 195 0.68 13.47 -25.76
C GLN A 195 0.16 13.82 -24.35
N ASP A 196 -1.12 14.15 -24.21
CA ASP A 196 -1.74 14.47 -22.92
C ASP A 196 -1.73 13.28 -21.95
N ILE A 197 -1.83 12.06 -22.47
CA ILE A 197 -1.65 10.85 -21.65
C ILE A 197 -0.22 10.75 -21.15
N LEU A 198 0.78 10.96 -22.01
CA LEU A 198 2.19 10.89 -21.63
C LEU A 198 2.56 11.98 -20.61
N LEU A 199 2.12 13.22 -20.82
CA LEU A 199 2.33 14.34 -19.90
C LEU A 199 1.77 14.04 -18.50
N ARG A 200 0.54 13.52 -18.43
CA ARG A 200 -0.08 13.14 -17.15
C ARG A 200 0.69 12.03 -16.42
N LEU A 201 1.24 11.06 -17.17
CA LEU A 201 2.01 9.96 -16.59
C LEU A 201 3.39 10.42 -16.09
N MET A 202 4.03 11.36 -16.78
CA MET A 202 5.29 11.97 -16.34
C MET A 202 5.10 12.84 -15.09
N ALA A 203 3.95 13.50 -14.96
CA ALA A 203 3.58 14.36 -13.83
C ALA A 203 4.69 15.38 -13.48
N ASP A 204 5.33 15.95 -14.51
CA ASP A 204 6.44 16.88 -14.34
C ASP A 204 5.93 18.24 -13.82
N PRO A 205 6.36 18.69 -12.61
CA PRO A 205 5.91 19.95 -12.05
C PRO A 205 6.36 21.19 -12.83
N GLN A 206 7.34 21.06 -13.73
CA GLN A 206 7.80 22.15 -14.59
C GLN A 206 6.96 22.32 -15.85
N VAL A 207 6.10 21.34 -16.17
CA VAL A 207 5.28 21.33 -17.38
C VAL A 207 3.81 21.50 -16.99
N SER A 208 3.25 22.68 -17.25
CA SER A 208 1.82 22.90 -17.06
C SER A 208 1.04 22.25 -18.21
N MET A 209 -0.05 21.56 -17.89
CA MET A 209 -1.01 21.06 -18.90
C MET A 209 -1.76 22.19 -19.62
N LEU A 210 -1.64 23.42 -19.13
CA LEU A 210 -2.23 24.61 -19.75
C LEU A 210 -1.28 25.29 -20.74
N ASP A 211 0.01 24.94 -20.71
CA ASP A 211 0.99 25.49 -21.64
C ASP A 211 0.91 24.71 -22.97
N GLU A 212 1.15 25.40 -24.08
CA GLU A 212 1.29 24.76 -25.40
C GLU A 212 2.63 24.01 -25.47
N VAL A 213 2.70 22.87 -24.77
CA VAL A 213 3.88 22.00 -24.79
C VAL A 213 3.72 20.97 -25.89
N GLU A 214 4.73 20.85 -26.73
CA GLU A 214 4.82 19.81 -27.75
C GLU A 214 5.96 18.84 -27.41
N ILE A 215 5.63 17.55 -27.27
CA ILE A 215 6.62 16.48 -27.10
C ILE A 215 6.94 15.91 -28.47
N ILE A 216 8.19 16.06 -28.90
CA ILE A 216 8.72 15.48 -30.14
C ILE A 216 9.63 14.31 -29.77
N PRO A 217 9.20 13.06 -29.99
CA PRO A 217 10.07 11.90 -29.83
C PRO A 217 11.24 11.95 -30.81
N ASP A 218 12.47 11.97 -30.29
CA ASP A 218 13.69 11.97 -31.12
C ASP A 218 14.15 10.53 -31.46
N THR A 219 13.55 9.51 -30.83
CA THR A 219 13.92 8.11 -31.09
C THR A 219 13.42 7.66 -32.46
N ILE A 220 14.36 7.23 -33.30
CA ILE A 220 14.06 6.50 -34.51
C ILE A 220 13.68 5.06 -34.10
N PRO A 221 12.47 4.57 -34.38
CA PRO A 221 12.12 3.19 -34.07
C PRO A 221 13.04 2.27 -34.86
N SER A 222 13.80 1.43 -34.15
CA SER A 222 14.62 0.39 -34.76
C SER A 222 13.69 -0.59 -35.47
N MET A 223 13.74 -0.60 -36.80
CA MET A 223 13.07 -1.62 -37.63
C MET A 223 13.96 -2.84 -37.87
N THR A 224 15.20 -2.77 -37.41
CA THR A 224 16.05 -3.95 -37.24
C THR A 224 15.36 -4.83 -36.22
N ALA A 225 14.83 -5.96 -36.69
CA ALA A 225 14.61 -7.08 -35.81
C ALA A 225 15.98 -7.39 -35.22
N GLU A 226 16.22 -6.94 -33.99
CA GLU A 226 17.34 -7.46 -33.22
C GLU A 226 17.22 -8.97 -33.30
N ASP A 227 18.28 -9.64 -33.75
CA ASP A 227 18.32 -11.08 -33.80
C ASP A 227 18.05 -11.57 -32.38
N PHE A 228 16.79 -11.94 -32.11
CA PHE A 228 16.36 -12.62 -30.88
C PHE A 228 17.10 -13.96 -30.70
N GLU A 229 18.07 -14.30 -31.55
CA GLU A 229 19.03 -15.38 -31.38
C GLU A 229 19.89 -15.21 -30.12
N SER A 230 20.14 -13.99 -29.66
CA SER A 230 20.82 -13.76 -28.38
C SER A 230 19.90 -13.87 -27.16
N PHE A 231 18.57 -13.95 -27.36
CA PHE A 231 17.63 -14.22 -26.29
C PHE A 231 17.40 -15.73 -26.18
N PRO A 232 17.42 -16.31 -24.96
CA PRO A 232 17.16 -17.75 -24.73
C PRO A 232 15.76 -18.22 -25.15
N THR A 233 14.94 -17.38 -25.77
CA THR A 233 13.51 -17.58 -26.04
C THR A 233 13.20 -18.56 -27.18
N ARG A 234 14.17 -19.00 -28.00
CA ARG A 234 13.92 -20.03 -29.04
C ARG A 234 14.12 -21.47 -28.54
N ASP A 235 14.98 -21.68 -27.54
CA ASP A 235 15.14 -22.98 -26.88
C ASP A 235 14.10 -23.12 -25.75
N LYS A 236 13.42 -24.27 -25.69
CA LYS A 236 12.50 -24.61 -24.58
C LYS A 236 13.20 -24.49 -23.23
N ARG A 237 14.51 -24.77 -23.15
CA ARG A 237 15.31 -24.62 -21.93
C ARG A 237 15.44 -23.15 -21.52
N GLY A 238 15.73 -22.26 -22.46
CA GLY A 238 15.86 -20.84 -22.18
C GLY A 238 14.52 -20.15 -21.86
N GLN A 239 13.41 -20.58 -22.47
CA GLN A 239 12.07 -20.14 -22.06
C GLN A 239 11.73 -20.54 -20.61
N ALA A 240 12.06 -21.77 -20.22
CA ALA A 240 11.85 -22.25 -18.85
C ALA A 240 12.71 -21.48 -17.83
N GLU A 241 13.95 -21.13 -18.19
CA GLU A 241 14.84 -20.33 -17.35
C GLU A 241 14.29 -18.91 -17.14
N ILE A 242 13.84 -18.25 -18.22
CA ILE A 242 13.23 -16.92 -18.16
C ILE A 242 11.95 -16.95 -17.31
N LEU A 243 11.10 -17.97 -17.50
CA LEU A 243 9.90 -18.14 -16.68
C LEU A 243 10.27 -18.36 -15.21
N GLY A 244 11.27 -19.19 -14.92
CA GLY A 244 11.78 -19.41 -13.57
C GLY A 244 12.28 -18.12 -12.92
N LEU A 245 13.03 -17.30 -13.67
CA LEU A 245 13.48 -16.00 -13.21
C LEU A 245 12.32 -15.04 -12.96
N ALA A 246 11.35 -14.98 -13.88
CA ALA A 246 10.15 -14.18 -13.73
C ALA A 246 9.34 -14.59 -12.50
N MET A 247 9.10 -15.89 -12.29
CA MET A 247 8.40 -16.39 -11.09
C MET A 247 9.15 -16.05 -9.78
N LYS A 248 10.48 -15.97 -9.82
CA LYS A 248 11.31 -15.60 -8.68
C LYS A 248 11.34 -14.09 -8.41
N LYS A 249 11.34 -13.27 -9.46
CA LYS A 249 11.54 -11.81 -9.38
C LYS A 249 10.24 -11.01 -9.44
N ASN A 250 9.13 -11.61 -9.87
CA ASN A 250 7.83 -10.94 -9.94
C ASN A 250 7.36 -10.51 -8.53
N PRO A 251 7.12 -9.20 -8.30
CA PRO A 251 6.72 -8.69 -6.99
C PRO A 251 5.42 -9.31 -6.45
N ILE A 252 4.47 -9.66 -7.32
CA ILE A 252 3.20 -10.30 -6.92
C ILE A 252 3.47 -11.69 -6.34
N MET A 253 4.35 -12.47 -6.99
CA MET A 253 4.73 -13.80 -6.49
C MET A 253 5.49 -13.70 -5.17
N GLN A 254 6.32 -12.68 -5.00
CA GLN A 254 7.04 -12.43 -3.75
C GLN A 254 6.08 -12.06 -2.61
N GLN A 255 5.12 -11.16 -2.86
CA GLN A 255 4.08 -10.81 -1.88
C GLN A 255 3.26 -12.04 -1.45
N ALA A 256 2.87 -12.89 -2.41
CA ALA A 256 2.15 -14.12 -2.10
C ALA A 256 2.96 -15.08 -1.20
N ARG A 257 4.28 -15.22 -1.43
CA ARG A 257 5.15 -16.01 -0.55
C ARG A 257 5.23 -15.45 0.87
N VAL A 258 5.37 -14.14 1.00
CA VAL A 258 5.39 -13.47 2.31
C VAL A 258 4.04 -13.65 3.03
N ALA A 259 2.93 -13.57 2.31
CA ALA A 259 1.59 -13.82 2.86
C ALA A 259 1.41 -15.27 3.36
N ILE A 260 2.00 -16.26 2.68
CA ILE A 260 2.03 -17.64 3.17
C ILE A 260 2.80 -17.74 4.49
N THR A 261 3.93 -17.04 4.62
CA THR A 261 4.69 -16.99 5.88
C THR A 261 3.87 -16.37 7.02
N ILE A 262 3.08 -15.32 6.74
CA ILE A 262 2.15 -14.73 7.72
C ILE A 262 1.09 -15.77 8.14
N ALA A 263 0.52 -16.50 7.18
CA ALA A 263 -0.47 -17.54 7.47
C ALA A 263 0.12 -18.67 8.34
N ASP A 264 1.35 -19.10 8.08
CA ASP A 264 2.07 -20.08 8.90
C ASP A 264 2.29 -19.57 10.35
N ILE A 265 2.65 -18.29 10.53
CA ILE A 265 2.73 -17.70 11.88
C ILE A 265 1.37 -17.76 12.59
N ASN A 266 0.29 -17.42 11.90
CA ASN A 266 -1.07 -17.45 12.47
C ASN A 266 -1.51 -18.87 12.85
N ILE A 267 -1.18 -19.88 12.03
CA ILE A 267 -1.45 -21.29 12.35
C ILE A 267 -0.76 -21.68 13.65
N ARG A 268 0.53 -21.37 13.78
CA ARG A 268 1.30 -21.72 14.99
C ARG A 268 0.83 -20.99 16.24
N VAL A 269 0.35 -19.75 16.10
CA VAL A 269 -0.31 -19.03 17.20
C VAL A 269 -1.62 -19.73 17.58
N ALA A 270 -2.43 -20.15 16.60
CA ALA A 270 -3.67 -20.87 16.86
C ALA A 270 -3.42 -22.22 17.56
N GLU A 271 -2.45 -23.00 17.11
CA GLU A 271 -2.00 -24.25 17.77
C GLU A 271 -1.58 -23.99 19.23
N ASN A 272 -0.87 -22.88 19.50
CA ASN A 272 -0.49 -22.51 20.86
C ASN A 272 -1.72 -22.17 21.73
N GLN A 273 -2.74 -21.53 21.17
CA GLN A 273 -3.97 -21.18 21.89
C GLN A 273 -4.81 -22.41 22.29
N GLU A 274 -4.63 -23.56 21.63
CA GLU A 274 -5.29 -24.82 21.99
C GLU A 274 -4.65 -25.49 23.22
N MET A 275 -3.38 -25.21 23.55
CA MET A 275 -2.71 -25.80 24.70
C MET A 275 -3.35 -25.41 26.02
N PRO A 276 -3.28 -26.21 27.11
CA PRO A 276 -3.77 -25.80 28.43
C PRO A 276 -3.05 -24.54 28.97
N ARG A 277 -3.75 -23.79 29.82
CA ARG A 277 -3.13 -22.70 30.59
C ARG A 277 -2.35 -23.27 31.77
N LEU A 278 -1.09 -22.87 31.87
CA LEU A 278 -0.19 -23.19 32.97
C LEU A 278 0.70 -21.97 33.18
N ASP A 279 0.50 -21.25 34.28
CA ASP A 279 1.15 -19.99 34.61
C ASP A 279 1.62 -19.91 36.08
#